data_AF-A0A7V8XDF4-F1
#
_entry.id   AF-A0A7V8XDF4-F1
#
_cell.length_a   1.000
_cell.length_b   1.000
_cell.length_c   1.000
_cell.angle_alpha   90.00
_cell.angle_beta   90.00
_cell.angle_gamma   90.00
#
_symmetry.space_group_name_H-M   'P 1'
#
loop_
_entity.id
_entity.type
_entity.pdbx_description
1 polymer ?
#
loop_
_entity_poly.entity_id
_entity_poly.type
_entity_poly.pdbx_seq_one_letter_code
_entity_poly.pdbx_strand_id
1 'polypeptide(L)' 'MVVPLNAPASSGVSSGGVTVSRTLVAAIFVNSAGYYVNVHTSDYPNGAVRGQL' A
#
# COMPACT_ATOMS: atom_id res chain seq x y z
N MET A 1 -5.17 4.29 5.39
CA MET A 1 -6.02 3.12 5.04
C MET A 1 -5.17 1.87 5.08
N VAL A 2 -5.73 0.69 5.36
CA VAL A 2 -5.03 -0.59 5.33
C VAL A 2 -5.72 -1.48 4.30
N VAL A 3 -4.94 -2.18 3.46
CA VAL A 3 -5.44 -3.15 2.48
C VAL A 3 -4.85 -4.51 2.85
N PRO A 4 -5.67 -5.52 3.18
CA PRO A 4 -5.16 -6.85 3.45
C PRO A 4 -4.58 -7.46 2.18
N LEU A 5 -3.40 -8.07 2.31
CA LEU A 5 -2.72 -8.78 1.24
C LEU A 5 -2.46 -10.21 1.69
N ASN A 6 -2.63 -11.16 0.78
CA ASN A 6 -2.12 -12.51 1.01
C ASN A 6 -0.60 -12.49 0.88
N ALA A 7 0.08 -13.29 1.69
CA ALA A 7 1.52 -13.49 1.55
C ALA A 7 1.84 -13.92 0.10
N PRO A 8 2.90 -13.39 -0.51
CA PRO A 8 3.24 -13.71 -1.88
C PRO A 8 3.54 -15.20 -2.01
N ALA A 9 3.10 -15.80 -3.11
CA ALA A 9 3.55 -17.14 -3.50
C ALA A 9 5.02 -17.09 -3.93
N SER A 10 5.55 -18.19 -4.48
CA SER A 10 6.94 -18.27 -4.97
C SER A 10 7.31 -17.21 -6.02
N SER A 11 6.34 -16.53 -6.63
CA SER A 11 6.56 -15.39 -7.52
C SER A 11 7.04 -14.12 -6.81
N GLY A 12 6.91 -14.03 -5.48
CA GLY A 12 7.28 -12.84 -4.71
C GLY A 12 6.33 -11.65 -4.87
N VAL A 13 5.15 -11.85 -5.48
CA VAL A 13 4.20 -10.78 -5.77
C VAL A 13 2.91 -10.96 -4.97
N SER A 14 2.44 -9.87 -4.37
CA SER A 14 1.11 -9.74 -3.77
C SER A 14 0.41 -8.52 -4.36
N SER A 15 -0.91 -8.61 -4.52
CA SER A 15 -1.75 -7.49 -4.95
C SER A 15 -3.05 -7.46 -4.15
N GLY A 16 -3.65 -6.27 -4.09
CA GLY A 16 -4.91 -6.03 -3.39
C GLY A 16 -5.43 -4.64 -3.74
N GLY A 17 -6.72 -4.43 -3.55
CA GLY A 17 -7.39 -3.18 -3.90
C GLY A 17 -8.46 -2.83 -2.89
N VAL A 18 -8.73 -1.53 -2.77
CA VAL A 18 -9.82 -0.99 -1.97
C VAL A 18 -10.48 0.13 -2.76
N THR A 19 -11.81 0.20 -2.71
CA THR A 19 -12.54 1.33 -3.29
C THR A 19 -12.34 2.55 -2.41
N VAL A 20 -11.91 3.64 -3.04
CA VAL A 20 -11.72 4.95 -2.40
C VAL A 20 -12.47 6.03 -3.15
N SER A 21 -12.65 7.19 -2.52
CA SER A 21 -13.31 8.32 -3.18
C SER A 21 -12.52 8.81 -4.39
N ARG A 22 -13.22 9.31 -5.42
CA ARG A 22 -12.58 9.92 -6.59
C ARG A 22 -11.65 11.08 -6.20
N THR A 23 -12.03 11.84 -5.16
CA THR A 23 -11.22 12.95 -4.65
C THR A 23 -9.87 12.46 -4.11
N LEU A 24 -9.84 11.35 -3.36
CA LEU A 24 -8.58 10.81 -2.85
C LEU A 24 -7.70 10.28 -3.97
N VAL A 25 -8.28 9.59 -4.95
CA VAL A 25 -7.55 9.12 -6.14
C VAL A 25 -6.92 10.31 -6.87
N ALA A 26 -7.69 11.37 -7.14
CA ALA A 26 -7.19 12.56 -7.79
C ALA A 26 -6.07 13.24 -6.99
N ALA A 27 -6.20 13.31 -5.66
CA ALA A 27 -5.17 13.91 -4.80
C ALA A 27 -3.85 13.11 -4.82
N ILE A 28 -3.91 11.77 -4.85
CA ILE A 28 -2.74 10.90 -4.99
C ILE A 28 -2.07 11.12 -6.36
N PHE A 29 -2.86 11.21 -7.44
CA PHE A 29 -2.31 11.43 -8.78
C PHE A 29 -1.64 12.80 -8.92
N VAL A 30 -2.20 13.86 -8.33
CA VAL A 30 -1.65 15.22 -8.44
C VAL A 30 -0.41 15.43 -7.57
N ASN A 31 -0.32 14.74 -6.42
CA ASN A 31 0.80 14.90 -5.48
C ASN A 31 1.26 13.55 -4.93
N SER A 32 1.76 12.65 -5.78
CA SER A 32 2.20 11.31 -5.37
C SER A 32 3.33 11.35 -4.33
N ALA A 33 4.21 12.36 -4.42
CA ALA A 33 5.27 12.63 -3.45
C ALA A 33 4.76 12.95 -2.02
N GLY A 34 3.46 13.24 -1.85
CA GLY A 34 2.81 13.39 -0.55
C GLY A 34 2.32 12.08 0.08
N TYR A 35 2.38 10.96 -0.65
CA TYR A 35 1.82 9.67 -0.22
C TYR A 35 2.85 8.55 -0.31
N TYR A 36 2.76 7.62 0.62
CA TYR A 36 3.66 6.47 0.66
C TYR A 36 2.88 5.18 0.95
N VAL A 37 3.48 4.06 0.59
CA VAL A 37 3.04 2.73 0.98
C VAL A 37 3.87 2.28 2.18
N ASN A 38 3.21 1.77 3.21
CA ASN A 38 3.86 1.07 4.32
C ASN A 38 3.37 -0.37 4.32
N VAL A 39 4.29 -1.32 4.21
CA VAL A 39 4.00 -2.75 4.24
C VAL A 39 4.21 -3.26 5.65
N HIS A 40 3.23 -3.99 6.20
CA HIS A 40 3.29 -4.57 7.54
C HIS A 40 3.28 -6.10 7.45
N THR A 41 3.94 -6.77 8.41
CA THR A 41 3.86 -8.22 8.60
C THR A 41 3.62 -8.53 10.08
N SER A 42 3.39 -9.81 10.43
CA SER A 42 3.30 -10.24 11.83
C SER A 42 4.55 -9.88 12.63
N ASP A 43 5.71 -10.05 12.02
CA ASP A 43 7.01 -9.86 12.68
C ASP A 43 7.38 -8.36 12.76
N TYR A 44 6.85 -7.56 11.84
CA TYR A 44 7.08 -6.11 11.75
C TYR A 44 5.74 -5.34 11.77
N PRO A 45 5.04 -5.29 12.92
CA PRO A 45 3.73 -4.67 13.02
C PRO A 45 3.75 -3.14 12.80
N ASN A 46 4.92 -2.50 12.96
CA ASN A 46 5.10 -1.06 12.74
C ASN A 46 5.56 -0.69 11.31
N GLY A 47 5.69 -1.69 10.44
CA GLY A 47 6.15 -1.54 9.06
C GLY A 47 7.47 -2.27 8.81
N ALA A 48 7.44 -3.21 7.88
CA ALA A 48 8.63 -3.89 7.35
C ALA A 48 9.34 -3.04 6.29
N VAL A 49 8.57 -2.34 5.44
CA VAL A 49 9.09 -1.57 4.29
C VAL A 49 8.22 -0.34 4.03
N ARG A 50 8.88 0.77 3.65
CA ARG A 50 8.24 2.01 3.21
C ARG A 50 8.70 2.38 1.80
N GLY A 51 7.77 2.80 0.96
CA GLY A 51 8.04 3.25 -0.41
C GLY A 51 7.21 4.47 -0.78
N GLN A 52 7.83 5.44 -1.46
CA GLN A 52 7.16 6.62 -2.00
C GLN A 52 6.35 6.25 -3.25
N LEU A 53 5.23 6.94 -3.50
CA LEU A 53 4.41 6.81 -4.70
C LEU A 53 4.86 7.70 -5.88
#